data_AF-A0A812VVA3-F1
#
_entry.id   AF-A0A812VVA3-F1
#
_cell.length_a   1.000
_cell.length_b   1.000
_cell.length_c   1.000
_cell.angle_alpha   90.00
_cell.angle_beta   90.00
_cell.angle_gamma   90.00
#
_symmetry.space_group_name_H-M   'P 1'
#
loop_
_entity.id
_entity.type
_entity.pdbx_description
1 polymer ?
#
loop_
_entity_poly.entity_id
_entity_poly.type
_entity_poly.pdbx_seq_one_letter_code
_entity_poly.pdbx_strand_id
1 'polypeptide(L)'
;MDGIEMSKPGRGHEDMLQQWEDFDSCSREEKLEMLQKWVNMDVPAIALATAKGIVMNRPALVSFWVIGLLIAAFAGGLPVDSVAEEAYSTMLQQAEVIDSRELGQQAMAELQKAEAVYYSQKGLFGCDEDCQKAYDKVQMARAEVARVQKHRDRVLSEGRQEVGIWSSFGVQDVRRSFWNAWQSGKDFAAQCTFYNVLFTVGARDESVYIMIFRLIMQYVVNLTLGLIGAFCYFLYNMYLLIVSYGSSVLSGVAFFLLATVAGLSLLTTYLGGMYAVVAGGGAMIIQQAARHAALEMSKQDALQQIEDDKPAKKQAVQRRCPV
;
A
#
# COMPACT_ATOMS: atom_id res chain seq x y z
N MET A 1 23.11 16.38 24.00
CA MET A 1 21.83 15.67 23.97
C MET A 1 20.83 16.67 23.47
N ASP A 2 20.77 16.82 22.14
CA ASP A 2 19.94 17.82 21.49
C ASP A 2 18.59 17.19 21.15
N GLY A 3 17.53 17.81 21.68
CA GLY A 3 16.16 17.33 21.61
C GLY A 3 15.62 17.41 20.19
N ILE A 4 15.18 16.26 19.67
CA ILE A 4 14.38 16.17 18.46
C ILE A 4 12.95 16.57 18.83
N GLU A 5 12.53 17.78 18.43
CA GLU A 5 11.13 18.19 18.46
C GLU A 5 10.33 17.32 17.48
N MET A 6 9.46 16.46 18.02
CA MET A 6 8.49 15.73 17.22
C MET A 6 7.37 16.68 16.78
N SER A 7 7.33 16.96 15.48
CA SER A 7 6.24 17.65 14.79
C SER A 7 4.90 16.96 15.07
N LYS A 8 3.98 17.68 15.73
CA LYS A 8 2.59 17.23 15.96
C LYS A 8 1.90 16.91 14.63
N PRO A 9 1.36 15.68 14.44
CA PRO A 9 0.47 15.41 13.33
C PRO A 9 -0.95 15.87 13.70
N GLY A 10 -1.62 16.60 12.80
CA GLY A 10 -3.06 16.84 12.89
C GLY A 10 -3.47 18.29 13.11
N ARG A 11 -3.26 19.15 12.10
CA ARG A 11 -3.97 20.43 11.98
C ARG A 11 -4.74 20.59 10.65
N GLY A 12 -4.47 19.74 9.66
CA GLY A 12 -5.03 19.92 8.31
C GLY A 12 -6.52 19.55 8.14
N HIS A 13 -7.13 18.81 9.08
CA HIS A 13 -8.55 18.43 8.95
C HIS A 13 -9.51 19.45 9.58
N GLU A 14 -9.12 20.08 10.69
CA GLU A 14 -9.89 21.18 11.31
C GLU A 14 -9.82 22.44 10.43
N ASP A 15 -8.62 22.78 9.93
CA ASP A 15 -8.43 23.94 9.03
C ASP A 15 -9.29 23.83 7.76
N MET A 16 -9.48 22.61 7.23
CA MET A 16 -10.29 22.40 6.02
C MET A 16 -11.79 22.56 6.29
N LEU A 17 -12.30 22.07 7.43
CA LEU A 17 -13.70 22.23 7.82
C LEU A 17 -14.04 23.69 8.15
N GLN A 18 -13.12 24.39 8.82
CA GLN A 18 -13.28 25.81 9.14
C GLN A 18 -13.28 26.68 7.88
N GLN A 19 -12.49 26.30 6.86
CA GLN A 19 -12.50 26.94 5.55
C GLN A 19 -13.82 26.75 4.77
N TRP A 20 -14.57 25.66 5.01
CA TRP A 20 -15.89 25.45 4.43
C TRP A 20 -16.99 26.22 5.17
N GLU A 21 -16.91 26.37 6.50
CA GLU A 21 -17.83 27.24 7.26
C GLU A 21 -17.63 28.72 6.89
N ASP A 22 -16.38 29.15 6.69
CA ASP A 22 -16.06 30.48 6.15
C ASP A 22 -16.48 30.63 4.68
N PHE A 23 -16.54 29.54 3.92
CA PHE A 23 -17.08 29.58 2.56
C PHE A 23 -18.54 30.03 2.61
N ASP A 24 -19.35 29.53 3.56
CA ASP A 24 -20.77 29.92 3.62
C ASP A 24 -21.02 31.34 4.11
N SER A 25 -20.06 31.93 4.84
CA SER A 25 -20.10 33.33 5.27
C SER A 25 -19.55 34.32 4.22
N CYS A 26 -18.85 33.84 3.18
CA CYS A 26 -18.33 34.68 2.09
C CYS A 26 -19.44 35.30 1.23
N SER A 27 -19.14 36.51 0.72
CA SER A 27 -19.98 37.15 -0.29
C SER A 27 -20.06 36.31 -1.56
N ARG A 28 -21.15 36.44 -2.32
CA ARG A 28 -21.36 35.69 -3.58
C ARG A 28 -20.22 35.93 -4.58
N GLU A 29 -19.63 37.13 -4.60
CA GLU A 29 -18.50 37.50 -5.46
C GLU A 29 -17.22 36.74 -5.09
N GLU A 30 -16.86 36.68 -3.80
CA GLU A 30 -15.70 35.92 -3.32
C GLU A 30 -15.82 34.42 -3.59
N LYS A 31 -17.03 33.85 -3.46
CA LYS A 31 -17.32 32.47 -3.83
C LYS A 31 -17.04 32.22 -5.32
N LEU A 32 -17.49 33.11 -6.21
CA LEU A 32 -17.24 33.01 -7.65
C LEU A 32 -15.75 33.13 -7.99
N GLU A 33 -15.03 34.06 -7.38
CA GLU A 33 -13.58 34.20 -7.59
C GLU A 33 -12.82 32.94 -7.16
N MET A 34 -13.16 32.36 -6.01
CA MET A 34 -12.56 31.10 -5.55
C MET A 34 -12.87 29.93 -6.49
N LEU A 35 -14.13 29.79 -6.93
CA LEU A 35 -14.51 28.75 -7.89
C LEU A 35 -13.76 28.91 -9.21
N GLN A 36 -13.65 30.14 -9.71
CA GLN A 36 -12.93 30.44 -10.94
C GLN A 36 -11.43 30.16 -10.82
N LYS A 37 -10.84 30.42 -9.64
CA LYS A 37 -9.46 30.04 -9.31
C LYS A 37 -9.24 28.53 -9.34
N TRP A 38 -10.18 27.74 -8.78
CA TRP A 38 -10.12 26.28 -8.82
C TRP A 38 -10.28 25.72 -10.24
N VAL A 39 -11.19 26.29 -11.03
CA VAL A 39 -11.43 25.91 -12.43
C VAL A 39 -10.21 26.18 -13.31
N ASN A 40 -9.51 27.29 -13.06
CA ASN A 40 -8.33 27.69 -13.81
C ASN A 40 -7.02 27.08 -13.28
N MET A 41 -7.08 26.28 -12.21
CA MET A 41 -5.90 25.63 -11.66
C MET A 41 -5.41 24.54 -12.61
N ASP A 42 -4.26 24.79 -13.24
CA ASP A 42 -3.58 23.82 -14.10
C ASP A 42 -2.85 22.77 -13.24
N VAL A 43 -3.60 21.77 -12.79
CA VAL A 43 -3.11 20.64 -11.99
C VAL A 43 -1.89 19.97 -12.65
N PRO A 44 -1.87 19.71 -13.97
CA PRO A 44 -0.67 19.26 -14.68
C PRO A 44 0.54 20.18 -14.47
N ALA A 45 0.39 21.49 -14.62
CA ALA A 45 1.50 22.43 -14.45
C ALA A 45 2.07 22.41 -13.02
N ILE A 46 1.20 22.32 -12.00
CA ILE A 46 1.61 22.21 -10.59
C ILE A 46 2.36 20.89 -10.35
N ALA A 47 1.85 19.78 -10.87
CA ALA A 47 2.50 18.47 -10.77
C ALA A 47 3.88 18.47 -11.42
N LEU A 48 4.00 19.06 -12.61
CA LEU A 48 5.28 19.20 -13.33
C LEU A 48 6.25 20.13 -12.59
N ALA A 49 5.78 21.26 -12.06
CA ALA A 49 6.61 22.17 -11.28
C ALA A 49 7.14 21.49 -10.01
N THR A 50 6.29 20.71 -9.34
CA THR A 50 6.67 19.93 -8.15
C THR A 50 7.70 18.86 -8.50
N ALA A 51 7.46 18.09 -9.57
CA ALA A 51 8.39 17.07 -10.03
C ALA A 51 9.75 17.67 -10.40
N LYS A 52 9.75 18.79 -11.16
CA LYS A 52 10.98 19.53 -11.50
C LYS A 52 11.70 20.02 -10.25
N GLY A 53 10.98 20.55 -9.27
CA GLY A 53 11.53 21.00 -7.99
C GLY A 53 12.21 19.85 -7.23
N ILE A 54 11.59 18.68 -7.17
CA ILE A 54 12.16 17.49 -6.52
C ILE A 54 13.46 17.07 -7.20
N VAL A 55 13.46 16.99 -8.54
CA VAL A 55 14.62 16.60 -9.34
C VAL A 55 15.78 17.58 -9.15
N MET A 56 15.52 18.89 -9.20
CA MET A 56 16.55 19.91 -9.09
C MET A 56 17.10 20.05 -7.66
N ASN A 57 16.25 19.92 -6.63
CA ASN A 57 16.67 20.09 -5.25
C ASN A 57 17.35 18.85 -4.66
N ARG A 58 17.06 17.65 -5.21
CA ARG A 58 17.55 16.37 -4.67
C ARG A 58 18.04 15.41 -5.76
N PRO A 59 19.02 15.81 -6.61
CA PRO A 59 19.44 15.02 -7.76
C PRO A 59 20.05 13.67 -7.36
N ALA A 60 20.78 13.60 -6.24
CA ALA A 60 21.38 12.35 -5.77
C ALA A 60 20.32 11.31 -5.39
N LEU A 61 19.29 11.70 -4.63
CA LEU A 61 18.21 10.79 -4.23
C LEU A 61 17.41 10.30 -5.44
N VAL A 62 17.11 11.19 -6.40
CA VAL A 62 16.43 10.80 -7.64
C VAL A 62 17.30 9.85 -8.46
N SER A 63 18.61 10.07 -8.51
CA SER A 63 19.54 9.17 -9.21
C SER A 63 19.56 7.78 -8.58
N PHE A 64 19.64 7.68 -7.25
CA PHE A 64 19.55 6.40 -6.54
C PHE A 64 18.21 5.70 -6.77
N TRP A 65 17.12 6.47 -6.78
CA TRP A 65 15.78 5.94 -7.06
C TRP A 65 15.67 5.38 -8.49
N VAL A 66 16.15 6.12 -9.51
CA VAL A 66 16.17 5.63 -10.90
C VAL A 66 17.06 4.39 -11.03
N ILE A 67 18.24 4.38 -10.43
CA ILE A 67 19.14 3.22 -10.42
C ILE A 67 18.46 2.01 -9.77
N GLY A 68 17.77 2.20 -8.65
CA GLY A 68 17.01 1.14 -8.00
C GLY A 68 15.91 0.56 -8.89
N LEU A 69 15.19 1.41 -9.62
CA LEU A 69 14.19 0.94 -10.61
C LEU A 69 14.82 0.17 -11.76
N LEU A 70 15.96 0.63 -12.28
CA LEU A 70 16.69 -0.08 -13.33
C LEU A 70 17.17 -1.46 -12.85
N ILE A 71 17.69 -1.55 -11.62
CA ILE A 71 18.09 -2.83 -11.02
C ILE A 71 16.86 -3.74 -10.86
N ALA A 72 15.74 -3.22 -10.34
CA ALA A 72 14.51 -4.00 -10.17
C ALA A 72 14.00 -4.58 -11.50
N ALA A 73 14.06 -3.79 -12.57
CA ALA A 73 13.61 -4.15 -13.91
C ALA A 73 14.53 -5.13 -14.63
N PHE A 74 15.86 -4.92 -14.56
CA PHE A 74 16.82 -5.61 -15.43
C PHE A 74 17.74 -6.62 -14.73
N ALA A 75 17.75 -6.71 -13.40
CA ALA A 75 18.58 -7.69 -12.71
C ALA A 75 18.12 -9.13 -13.02
N GLY A 76 18.90 -9.84 -13.84
CA GLY A 76 18.66 -11.25 -14.21
C GLY A 76 19.51 -12.27 -13.44
N GLY A 77 20.54 -11.80 -12.71
CA GLY A 77 21.57 -12.65 -12.11
C GLY A 77 22.62 -13.13 -13.11
N LEU A 78 23.71 -13.68 -12.60
CA LEU A 78 24.78 -14.28 -13.40
C LEU A 78 24.33 -15.68 -13.88
N PRO A 79 24.67 -16.07 -15.12
CA PRO A 79 24.42 -17.43 -15.58
C PRO A 79 25.23 -18.42 -14.72
N VAL A 80 24.61 -19.56 -14.44
CA VAL A 80 25.20 -20.65 -13.65
C VAL A 80 25.67 -21.73 -14.59
N ASP A 81 26.73 -22.45 -14.20
CA ASP A 81 27.17 -23.62 -14.95
C ASP A 81 26.13 -24.75 -14.90
N SER A 82 26.03 -25.50 -15.99
CA SER A 82 25.03 -26.59 -16.15
C SER A 82 25.08 -27.64 -15.05
N VAL A 83 26.27 -27.94 -14.51
CA VAL A 83 26.46 -28.92 -13.44
C VAL A 83 25.88 -28.40 -12.12
N ALA A 84 26.12 -27.13 -11.79
CA ALA A 84 25.57 -26.51 -10.59
C ALA A 84 24.05 -26.30 -10.70
N GLU A 85 23.54 -26.03 -11.90
CA GLU A 85 22.10 -26.00 -12.18
C GLU A 85 21.43 -27.35 -11.92
N GLU A 86 22.00 -28.44 -12.43
CA GLU A 86 21.47 -29.79 -12.20
C GLU A 86 21.48 -30.16 -10.71
N ALA A 87 22.58 -29.86 -10.01
CA ALA A 87 22.68 -30.09 -8.57
C ALA A 87 21.62 -29.31 -7.78
N TYR A 88 21.45 -28.01 -8.09
CA TYR A 88 20.41 -27.18 -7.46
C TYR A 88 19.01 -27.72 -7.73
N SER A 89 18.71 -28.08 -8.98
CA SER A 89 17.39 -28.61 -9.37
C SER A 89 17.05 -29.92 -8.65
N THR A 90 18.03 -30.79 -8.47
CA THR A 90 17.87 -32.07 -7.74
C THR A 90 17.58 -31.82 -6.26
N MET A 91 18.33 -30.91 -5.63
CA MET A 91 18.11 -30.53 -4.24
C MET A 91 16.76 -29.83 -4.03
N LEU A 92 16.32 -29.02 -5.00
CA LEU A 92 15.02 -28.37 -4.97
C LEU A 92 13.88 -29.39 -5.05
N GLN A 93 13.98 -30.37 -5.95
CA GLN A 93 13.00 -31.47 -6.03
C GLN A 93 12.96 -32.29 -4.74
N GLN A 94 14.13 -32.60 -4.16
CA GLN A 94 14.18 -33.30 -2.88
C GLN A 94 13.54 -32.47 -1.76
N ALA A 95 13.80 -31.17 -1.69
CA ALA A 95 13.18 -30.27 -0.72
C ALA A 95 11.65 -30.19 -0.92
N GLU A 96 11.15 -30.19 -2.16
CA GLU A 96 9.72 -30.20 -2.47
C GLU A 96 9.03 -31.51 -2.03
N VAL A 97 9.70 -32.64 -2.17
CA VAL A 97 9.20 -33.93 -1.66
C VAL A 97 9.10 -33.92 -0.14
N ILE A 98 10.11 -33.37 0.56
CA ILE A 98 10.08 -33.20 2.02
C ILE A 98 8.93 -32.25 2.41
N ASP A 99 8.77 -31.14 1.70
CA ASP A 99 7.74 -30.13 1.98
C ASP A 99 6.32 -30.69 1.81
N SER A 100 6.07 -31.38 0.70
CA SER A 100 4.73 -31.91 0.40
C SER A 100 4.37 -33.11 1.26
N ARG A 101 5.29 -34.07 1.42
CA ARG A 101 5.01 -35.35 2.08
C ARG A 101 5.22 -35.31 3.58
N GLU A 102 6.40 -34.90 4.03
CA GLU A 102 6.76 -34.97 5.45
C GLU A 102 6.20 -33.76 6.20
N LEU A 103 6.37 -32.55 5.66
CA LEU A 103 5.88 -31.35 6.32
C LEU A 103 4.36 -31.20 6.15
N GLY A 104 3.86 -31.22 4.92
CA GLY A 104 2.46 -30.97 4.61
C GLY A 104 1.52 -32.07 5.09
N GLN A 105 1.73 -33.32 4.66
CA GLN A 105 0.79 -34.41 4.94
C GLN A 105 0.92 -35.01 6.33
N GLN A 106 2.14 -35.07 6.89
CA GLN A 106 2.38 -35.75 8.17
C GLN A 106 2.45 -34.74 9.33
N ALA A 107 3.49 -33.91 9.36
CA ALA A 107 3.77 -33.06 10.51
C ALA A 107 2.70 -31.97 10.74
N MET A 108 2.25 -31.28 9.69
CA MET A 108 1.22 -30.24 9.81
C MET A 108 -0.17 -30.84 10.09
N ALA A 109 -0.50 -31.99 9.52
CA ALA A 109 -1.76 -32.66 9.81
C ALA A 109 -1.82 -33.17 11.26
N GLU A 110 -0.71 -33.71 11.78
CA GLU A 110 -0.61 -34.12 13.18
C GLU A 110 -0.69 -32.92 14.11
N LEU A 111 -0.02 -31.81 13.78
CA LEU A 111 -0.12 -30.57 14.53
C LEU A 111 -1.57 -30.05 14.58
N GLN A 112 -2.24 -29.96 13.44
CA GLN A 112 -3.65 -29.53 13.38
C GLN A 112 -4.56 -30.44 14.20
N LYS A 113 -4.35 -31.76 14.13
CA LYS A 113 -5.10 -32.73 14.94
C LYS A 113 -4.85 -32.54 16.43
N ALA A 114 -3.60 -32.36 16.85
CA ALA A 114 -3.24 -32.13 18.23
C ALA A 114 -3.83 -30.81 18.76
N GLU A 115 -3.78 -29.74 17.96
CA GLU A 115 -4.36 -28.44 18.29
C GLU A 115 -5.88 -28.53 18.43
N ALA A 116 -6.57 -29.22 17.51
CA ALA A 116 -8.02 -29.42 17.62
C ALA A 116 -8.42 -30.11 18.93
N VAL A 117 -7.68 -31.15 19.35
CA VAL A 117 -7.91 -31.83 20.63
C VAL A 117 -7.69 -30.87 21.79
N TYR A 118 -6.56 -30.16 21.80
CA TYR A 118 -6.26 -29.18 22.85
C TYR A 118 -7.33 -28.09 22.96
N TYR A 119 -7.73 -27.47 21.85
CA TYR A 119 -8.77 -26.44 21.85
C TYR A 119 -10.14 -26.97 22.26
N SER A 120 -10.46 -28.23 21.97
CA SER A 120 -11.72 -28.85 22.42
C SER A 120 -11.78 -29.08 23.93
N GLN A 121 -10.63 -29.29 24.57
CA GLN A 121 -10.51 -29.54 26.02
C GLN A 121 -10.22 -28.26 26.82
N LYS A 122 -9.80 -27.18 26.15
CA LYS A 122 -9.49 -25.91 26.79
C LYS A 122 -10.77 -25.22 27.28
N GLY A 123 -10.95 -25.22 28.61
CA GLY A 123 -12.02 -24.46 29.27
C GLY A 123 -11.75 -22.95 29.28
N LEU A 124 -12.79 -22.16 29.56
CA LEU A 124 -12.72 -20.69 29.61
C LEU A 124 -11.85 -20.18 30.78
N PHE A 125 -11.74 -20.95 31.87
CA PHE A 125 -11.11 -20.51 33.13
C PHE A 125 -10.01 -21.45 33.68
N GLY A 126 -9.62 -22.49 32.94
CA GLY A 126 -8.58 -23.42 33.43
C GLY A 126 -8.25 -24.55 32.45
N CYS A 127 -7.12 -25.22 32.71
CA CYS A 127 -6.63 -26.38 31.97
C CYS A 127 -6.41 -27.51 32.99
N ASP A 128 -7.16 -28.60 32.86
CA ASP A 128 -7.04 -29.81 33.66
C ASP A 128 -5.83 -30.66 33.22
N GLU A 129 -5.60 -31.80 33.89
CA GLU A 129 -4.46 -32.69 33.60
C GLU A 129 -4.51 -33.23 32.16
N ASP A 130 -5.71 -33.49 31.63
CA ASP A 130 -5.89 -33.98 30.26
C ASP A 130 -5.61 -32.88 29.23
N CYS A 131 -6.03 -31.64 29.50
CA CYS A 131 -5.65 -30.46 28.72
C CYS A 131 -4.14 -30.22 28.72
N GLN A 132 -3.44 -30.43 29.85
CA GLN A 132 -1.98 -30.35 29.90
C GLN A 132 -1.32 -31.42 29.02
N LYS A 133 -1.79 -32.67 29.08
CA LYS A 133 -1.31 -33.74 28.19
C LYS A 133 -1.56 -33.43 26.72
N ALA A 134 -2.70 -32.83 26.37
CA ALA A 134 -2.99 -32.39 25.01
C ALA A 134 -2.08 -31.24 24.58
N TYR A 135 -1.78 -30.30 25.49
CA TYR A 135 -0.83 -29.23 25.23
C TYR A 135 0.59 -29.76 24.96
N ASP A 136 1.05 -30.74 25.75
CA ASP A 136 2.35 -31.38 25.53
C ASP A 136 2.42 -32.06 24.16
N LYS A 137 1.33 -32.69 23.71
CA LYS A 137 1.24 -33.25 22.34
C LYS A 137 1.35 -32.17 21.27
N VAL A 138 0.72 -31.01 21.47
CA VAL A 138 0.88 -29.87 20.57
C VAL A 138 2.33 -29.40 20.53
N GLN A 139 3.00 -29.30 21.68
CA GLN A 139 4.41 -28.90 21.72
C GLN A 139 5.33 -29.91 21.01
N MET A 140 5.10 -31.21 21.20
CA MET A 140 5.83 -32.26 20.49
C MET A 140 5.61 -32.16 18.98
N ALA A 141 4.36 -31.99 18.53
CA ALA A 141 4.04 -31.82 17.11
C ALA A 141 4.67 -30.55 16.51
N ARG A 142 4.70 -29.44 17.26
CA ARG A 142 5.40 -28.21 16.84
C ARG A 142 6.90 -28.41 16.72
N ALA A 143 7.51 -29.12 17.66
CA ALA A 143 8.93 -29.46 17.61
C ALA A 143 9.24 -30.35 16.39
N GLU A 144 8.35 -31.27 16.05
CA GLU A 144 8.49 -32.13 14.86
C GLU A 144 8.37 -31.33 13.56
N VAL A 145 7.38 -30.44 13.44
CA VAL A 145 7.28 -29.51 12.31
C VAL A 145 8.57 -28.69 12.16
N ALA A 146 9.09 -28.13 13.26
CA ALA A 146 10.33 -27.37 13.24
C ALA A 146 11.55 -28.23 12.85
N ARG A 147 11.59 -29.50 13.27
CA ARG A 147 12.63 -30.47 12.89
C ARG A 147 12.62 -30.74 11.39
N VAL A 148 11.44 -31.01 10.82
CA VAL A 148 11.26 -31.28 9.38
C VAL A 148 11.58 -30.04 8.55
N GLN A 149 11.13 -28.85 8.98
CA GLN A 149 11.48 -27.57 8.34
C GLN A 149 12.99 -27.36 8.31
N LYS A 150 13.68 -27.57 9.44
CA LYS A 150 15.14 -27.46 9.50
C LYS A 150 15.85 -28.46 8.59
N HIS A 151 15.29 -29.68 8.45
CA HIS A 151 15.82 -30.67 7.53
C HIS A 151 15.69 -30.22 6.07
N ARG A 152 14.50 -29.75 5.67
CA ARG A 152 14.23 -29.17 4.36
C ARG A 152 15.17 -27.99 4.06
N ASP A 153 15.30 -27.07 5.00
CA ASP A 153 16.14 -25.87 4.84
C ASP A 153 17.62 -26.21 4.72
N ARG A 154 18.09 -27.27 5.40
CA ARG A 154 19.47 -27.75 5.24
C ARG A 154 19.72 -28.25 3.83
N VAL A 155 18.87 -29.14 3.31
CA VAL A 155 18.98 -29.67 1.94
C VAL A 155 18.95 -28.54 0.91
N LEU A 156 18.03 -27.59 1.09
CA LEU A 156 17.93 -26.45 0.20
C LEU A 156 19.14 -25.50 0.30
N SER A 157 19.70 -25.33 1.50
CA SER A 157 20.90 -24.51 1.71
C SER A 157 22.14 -25.09 1.03
N GLU A 158 22.28 -26.42 0.97
CA GLU A 158 23.37 -27.09 0.27
C GLU A 158 23.29 -26.78 -1.23
N GLY A 159 22.13 -26.92 -1.86
CA GLY A 159 21.94 -26.54 -3.27
C GLY A 159 22.18 -25.04 -3.53
N ARG A 160 21.74 -24.18 -2.61
CA ARG A 160 21.92 -22.71 -2.75
C ARG A 160 23.40 -22.29 -2.67
N GLN A 161 24.20 -22.97 -1.86
CA GLN A 161 25.63 -22.68 -1.72
C GLN A 161 26.40 -22.94 -3.02
N GLU A 162 26.00 -23.94 -3.82
CA GLU A 162 26.63 -24.26 -5.11
C GLU A 162 26.43 -23.16 -6.15
N VAL A 163 25.24 -22.56 -6.22
CA VAL A 163 24.92 -21.53 -7.24
C VAL A 163 25.32 -20.12 -6.79
N GLY A 164 25.31 -19.84 -5.48
CA GLY A 164 25.59 -18.53 -4.91
C GLY A 164 24.48 -17.49 -5.14
N ILE A 165 24.49 -16.43 -4.33
CA ILE A 165 23.39 -15.44 -4.28
C ILE A 165 23.27 -14.56 -5.54
N TRP A 166 24.37 -14.36 -6.27
CA TRP A 166 24.39 -13.56 -7.49
C TRP A 166 23.90 -14.32 -8.74
N SER A 167 23.66 -15.62 -8.61
CA SER A 167 23.11 -16.44 -9.69
C SER A 167 21.73 -15.97 -10.13
N SER A 168 21.33 -16.38 -11.32
CA SER A 168 19.95 -16.26 -11.80
C SER A 168 18.93 -16.83 -10.79
N PHE A 169 19.24 -17.98 -10.17
CA PHE A 169 18.40 -18.59 -9.14
C PHE A 169 18.31 -17.72 -7.87
N GLY A 170 19.44 -17.20 -7.38
CA GLY A 170 19.47 -16.32 -6.21
C GLY A 170 18.66 -15.04 -6.40
N VAL A 171 18.82 -14.39 -7.55
CA VAL A 171 18.04 -13.19 -7.90
C VAL A 171 16.55 -13.51 -8.05
N GLN A 172 16.20 -14.66 -8.64
CA GLN A 172 14.81 -15.10 -8.77
C GLN A 172 14.17 -15.42 -7.41
N ASP A 173 14.89 -16.08 -6.50
CA ASP A 173 14.41 -16.36 -5.14
C ASP A 173 14.13 -15.07 -4.36
N VAL A 174 15.03 -14.08 -4.46
CA VAL A 174 14.86 -12.77 -3.82
C VAL A 174 13.68 -12.02 -4.42
N ARG A 175 13.54 -12.04 -5.76
CA ARG A 175 12.38 -11.45 -6.45
C ARG A 175 11.07 -12.11 -6.03
N ARG A 176 11.03 -13.44 -5.93
CA ARG A 176 9.85 -14.18 -5.45
C ARG A 176 9.53 -13.82 -4.02
N SER A 177 10.53 -13.77 -3.13
CA SER A 177 10.37 -13.35 -1.74
C SER A 177 9.80 -11.93 -1.63
N PHE A 178 10.31 -11.00 -2.45
CA PHE A 178 9.81 -9.63 -2.52
C PHE A 178 8.33 -9.59 -2.92
N TRP A 179 7.93 -10.28 -4.01
CA TRP A 179 6.56 -10.27 -4.48
C TRP A 179 5.59 -10.98 -3.53
N ASN A 180 6.04 -12.04 -2.86
CA ASN A 180 5.24 -12.72 -1.83
C ASN A 180 4.99 -11.80 -0.64
N ALA A 181 6.02 -11.10 -0.15
CA ALA A 181 5.88 -10.10 0.90
C ALA A 181 4.95 -8.96 0.45
N TRP A 182 5.15 -8.45 -0.77
CA TRP A 182 4.32 -7.41 -1.37
C TRP A 182 2.84 -7.79 -1.43
N GLN A 183 2.54 -9.01 -1.87
CA GLN A 183 1.17 -9.53 -1.92
C GLN A 183 0.56 -9.61 -0.52
N SER A 184 1.31 -10.15 0.45
CA SER A 184 0.89 -10.18 1.87
C SER A 184 0.56 -8.79 2.41
N GLY A 185 1.36 -7.77 2.08
CA GLY A 185 1.08 -6.38 2.46
C GLY A 185 -0.22 -5.82 1.87
N LYS A 186 -0.53 -6.16 0.61
CA LYS A 186 -1.81 -5.79 -0.02
C LYS A 186 -3.00 -6.54 0.59
N ASP A 187 -2.84 -7.83 0.87
CA ASP A 187 -3.88 -8.67 1.47
C ASP A 187 -4.22 -8.19 2.88
N PHE A 188 -3.20 -7.84 3.67
CA PHE A 188 -3.37 -7.18 4.97
C PHE A 188 -4.21 -5.90 4.85
N ALA A 189 -3.90 -5.04 3.87
CA ALA A 189 -4.64 -3.80 3.66
C ALA A 189 -6.11 -4.05 3.27
N ALA A 190 -6.34 -5.03 2.39
CA ALA A 190 -7.68 -5.44 2.00
C ALA A 190 -8.47 -6.00 3.21
N GLN A 191 -7.85 -6.84 4.03
CA GLN A 191 -8.46 -7.41 5.22
C GLN A 191 -8.79 -6.34 6.27
N CYS A 192 -7.86 -5.42 6.57
CA CYS A 192 -8.12 -4.29 7.48
C CYS A 192 -9.26 -3.39 6.97
N THR A 193 -9.26 -3.07 5.68
CA THR A 193 -10.32 -2.26 5.08
C THR A 193 -11.66 -3.00 5.09
N PHE A 194 -11.67 -4.31 4.83
CA PHE A 194 -12.88 -5.13 4.90
C PHE A 194 -13.49 -5.14 6.31
N TYR A 195 -12.68 -5.33 7.35
CA TYR A 195 -13.17 -5.25 8.73
C TYR A 195 -13.71 -3.86 9.06
N ASN A 196 -13.03 -2.78 8.63
CA ASN A 196 -13.54 -1.43 8.83
C ASN A 196 -14.90 -1.21 8.17
N VAL A 197 -15.09 -1.68 6.94
CA VAL A 197 -16.39 -1.60 6.24
C VAL A 197 -17.47 -2.37 7.00
N LEU A 198 -17.17 -3.60 7.42
CA LEU A 198 -18.13 -4.46 8.13
C LEU A 198 -18.69 -3.78 9.39
N PHE A 199 -17.88 -3.01 10.11
CA PHE A 199 -18.31 -2.30 11.32
C PHE A 199 -18.84 -0.86 11.05
N THR A 200 -18.66 -0.31 9.84
CA THR A 200 -19.08 1.07 9.50
C THR A 200 -20.46 1.14 8.84
N VAL A 201 -20.92 0.05 8.19
CA VAL A 201 -22.20 -0.02 7.45
C VAL A 201 -23.46 0.20 8.33
N GLY A 202 -23.32 0.37 9.64
CA GLY A 202 -24.42 0.71 10.56
C GLY A 202 -24.87 2.18 10.55
N ALA A 203 -24.10 3.10 9.98
CA ALA A 203 -24.45 4.53 9.91
C ALA A 203 -25.15 4.84 8.56
N ARG A 204 -26.48 4.96 8.58
CA ARG A 204 -27.27 5.34 7.40
C ARG A 204 -27.44 6.86 7.37
N ASP A 205 -27.05 7.45 6.23
CA ASP A 205 -27.44 8.76 5.65
C ASP A 205 -26.29 9.50 4.92
N GLU A 206 -25.12 8.88 4.72
CA GLU A 206 -24.01 9.48 3.97
C GLU A 206 -24.14 9.25 2.45
N SER A 207 -23.77 10.24 1.62
CA SER A 207 -23.81 10.10 0.16
C SER A 207 -22.83 9.00 -0.32
N VAL A 208 -23.24 8.21 -1.31
CA VAL A 208 -22.46 7.05 -1.81
C VAL A 208 -21.05 7.46 -2.26
N TYR A 209 -20.90 8.65 -2.84
CA TYR A 209 -19.59 9.16 -3.29
C TYR A 209 -18.64 9.48 -2.13
N ILE A 210 -19.15 10.09 -1.06
CA ILE A 210 -18.35 10.39 0.14
C ILE A 210 -17.93 9.08 0.81
N MET A 211 -18.85 8.12 0.92
CA MET A 211 -18.54 6.78 1.45
C MET A 211 -17.43 6.08 0.66
N ILE A 212 -17.51 6.07 -0.68
CA ILE A 212 -16.48 5.46 -1.54
C ILE A 212 -15.14 6.19 -1.41
N PHE A 213 -15.13 7.53 -1.39
CA PHE A 213 -13.89 8.29 -1.24
C PHE A 213 -13.21 8.01 0.10
N ARG A 214 -13.99 8.02 1.20
CA ARG A 214 -13.51 7.64 2.54
C ARG A 214 -12.94 6.23 2.55
N LEU A 215 -13.61 5.30 1.88
CA LEU A 215 -13.15 3.91 1.77
C LEU A 215 -11.80 3.82 1.03
N ILE A 216 -11.64 4.54 -0.08
CA ILE A 216 -10.39 4.59 -0.84
C ILE A 216 -9.27 5.20 0.00
N MET A 217 -9.52 6.32 0.68
CA MET A 217 -8.53 6.96 1.55
C MET A 217 -8.09 6.03 2.68
N GLN A 218 -9.04 5.37 3.34
CA GLN A 218 -8.75 4.39 4.39
C GLN A 218 -7.94 3.21 3.83
N TYR A 219 -8.30 2.72 2.65
CA TYR A 219 -7.55 1.66 1.98
C TYR A 219 -6.12 2.08 1.66
N VAL A 220 -5.90 3.30 1.16
CA VAL A 220 -4.56 3.82 0.83
C VAL A 220 -3.67 3.94 2.08
N VAL A 221 -4.23 4.38 3.21
CA VAL A 221 -3.51 4.44 4.49
C VAL A 221 -3.17 3.03 4.99
N ASN A 222 -4.15 2.12 5.00
CA ASN A 222 -3.94 0.72 5.40
C ASN A 222 -2.93 0.03 4.49
N LEU A 223 -2.96 0.29 3.18
CA LEU A 223 -2.04 -0.21 2.18
C LEU A 223 -0.62 0.30 2.40
N THR A 224 -0.47 1.57 2.77
CA THR A 224 0.83 2.15 3.09
C THR A 224 1.46 1.44 4.28
N LEU A 225 0.70 1.23 5.36
CA LEU A 225 1.16 0.48 6.53
C LEU A 225 1.47 -0.98 6.19
N GLY A 226 0.61 -1.63 5.42
CA GLY A 226 0.79 -3.01 4.98
C GLY A 226 2.03 -3.21 4.12
N LEU A 227 2.29 -2.31 3.16
CA LEU A 227 3.46 -2.39 2.29
C LEU A 227 4.76 -2.02 3.01
N ILE A 228 4.75 -1.08 3.95
CA ILE A 228 5.91 -0.79 4.80
C ILE A 228 6.25 -2.02 5.67
N GLY A 229 5.24 -2.62 6.31
CA GLY A 229 5.42 -3.84 7.10
C GLY A 229 5.93 -5.01 6.26
N ALA A 230 5.34 -5.21 5.08
CA ALA A 230 5.80 -6.20 4.11
C ALA A 230 7.24 -5.97 3.66
N PHE A 231 7.66 -4.72 3.46
CA PHE A 231 9.02 -4.40 3.09
C PHE A 231 10.01 -4.73 4.22
N CYS A 232 9.68 -4.40 5.47
CA CYS A 232 10.48 -4.81 6.64
C CYS A 232 10.59 -6.35 6.73
N TYR A 233 9.49 -7.07 6.52
CA TYR A 233 9.49 -8.53 6.47
C TYR A 233 10.36 -9.08 5.32
N PHE A 234 10.30 -8.46 4.15
CA PHE A 234 11.17 -8.78 3.03
C PHE A 234 12.66 -8.60 3.38
N LEU A 235 13.05 -7.51 4.04
CA LEU A 235 14.45 -7.30 4.45
C LEU A 235 14.94 -8.40 5.39
N TYR A 236 14.08 -8.83 6.33
CA TYR A 236 14.38 -9.96 7.21
C TYR A 236 14.55 -11.28 6.44
N ASN A 237 13.61 -11.60 5.54
CA ASN A 237 13.72 -12.80 4.70
C ASN A 237 14.94 -12.76 3.77
N MET A 238 15.28 -11.59 3.25
CA MET A 238 16.46 -11.42 2.40
C MET A 238 17.74 -11.69 3.18
N TYR A 239 17.84 -11.23 4.43
CA TYR A 239 18.95 -11.58 5.32
C TYR A 239 19.05 -13.11 5.50
N LEU A 240 17.93 -13.80 5.78
CA LEU A 240 17.93 -15.26 5.91
C LEU A 240 18.34 -15.96 4.61
N LEU A 241 17.88 -15.47 3.45
CA LEU A 241 18.29 -15.99 2.15
C LEU A 241 19.80 -15.84 1.96
N ILE A 242 20.36 -14.65 2.16
CA ILE A 242 21.81 -14.40 1.99
C ILE A 242 22.65 -15.35 2.84
N VAL A 243 22.23 -15.60 4.09
CA VAL A 243 22.88 -16.57 4.98
C VAL A 243 22.74 -17.99 4.44
N SER A 244 21.56 -18.38 3.95
CA SER A 244 21.30 -19.70 3.36
C SER A 244 22.13 -19.97 2.09
N TYR A 245 22.49 -18.95 1.33
CA TYR A 245 23.36 -19.07 0.15
C TYR A 245 24.86 -19.12 0.52
N GLY A 246 25.23 -19.01 1.79
CA GLY A 246 26.62 -19.12 2.25
C GLY A 246 27.57 -18.05 1.70
N SER A 247 27.04 -16.90 1.27
CA SER A 247 27.87 -15.85 0.65
C SER A 247 28.87 -15.24 1.65
N SER A 248 30.01 -14.76 1.14
CA SER A 248 30.95 -14.00 1.97
C SER A 248 30.29 -12.73 2.51
N VAL A 249 30.68 -12.29 3.72
CA VAL A 249 30.07 -11.13 4.40
C VAL A 249 30.03 -9.89 3.49
N LEU A 250 31.13 -9.61 2.77
CA LEU A 250 31.22 -8.45 1.88
C LEU A 250 30.25 -8.57 0.69
N SER A 251 30.19 -9.75 0.07
CA SER A 251 29.28 -10.02 -1.06
C SER A 251 27.82 -9.93 -0.62
N GLY A 252 27.49 -10.54 0.53
CA GLY A 252 26.15 -10.50 1.10
C GLY A 252 25.68 -9.09 1.43
N VAL A 253 26.55 -8.26 2.01
CA VAL A 253 26.24 -6.85 2.31
C VAL A 253 26.01 -6.06 1.02
N ALA A 254 26.86 -6.23 0.00
CA ALA A 254 26.69 -5.54 -1.28
C ALA A 254 25.35 -5.91 -1.95
N PHE A 255 25.02 -7.21 -1.97
CA PHE A 255 23.75 -7.69 -2.50
C PHE A 255 22.55 -7.15 -1.71
N PHE A 256 22.61 -7.18 -0.38
CA PHE A 256 21.58 -6.65 0.52
C PHE A 256 21.28 -5.17 0.23
N LEU A 257 22.32 -4.35 0.08
CA LEU A 257 22.18 -2.92 -0.20
C LEU A 257 21.53 -2.67 -1.57
N LEU A 258 21.98 -3.37 -2.62
CA LEU A 258 21.39 -3.22 -3.97
C LEU A 258 19.91 -3.62 -4.00
N ALA A 259 19.57 -4.76 -3.39
CA ALA A 259 18.20 -5.23 -3.32
C ALA A 259 17.32 -4.32 -2.44
N THR A 260 17.86 -3.75 -1.36
CA THR A 260 17.15 -2.77 -0.53
C THR A 260 16.85 -1.49 -1.32
N VAL A 261 17.83 -0.96 -2.06
CA VAL A 261 17.65 0.23 -2.90
C VAL A 261 16.62 -0.04 -4.01
N ALA A 262 16.69 -1.20 -4.66
CA ALA A 262 15.72 -1.61 -5.67
C ALA A 262 14.30 -1.73 -5.12
N GLY A 263 14.13 -2.44 -4.00
CA GLY A 263 12.83 -2.62 -3.35
C GLY A 263 12.25 -1.32 -2.82
N LEU A 264 13.07 -0.45 -2.22
CA LEU A 264 12.64 0.87 -1.74
C LEU A 264 12.22 1.77 -2.91
N SER A 265 12.91 1.69 -4.04
CA SER A 265 12.56 2.45 -5.24
C SER A 265 11.22 2.00 -5.83
N LEU A 266 10.96 0.70 -5.86
CA LEU A 266 9.65 0.17 -6.28
C LEU A 266 8.54 0.58 -5.31
N LEU A 267 8.77 0.44 -4.01
CA LEU A 267 7.82 0.81 -2.95
C LEU A 267 7.43 2.28 -3.04
N THR A 268 8.43 3.17 -3.12
CA THR A 268 8.20 4.61 -3.22
C THR A 268 7.51 5.00 -4.52
N THR A 269 7.83 4.36 -5.65
CA THR A 269 7.15 4.59 -6.92
C THR A 269 5.68 4.21 -6.85
N TYR A 270 5.38 3.04 -6.27
CA TYR A 270 4.02 2.56 -6.14
C TYR A 270 3.18 3.42 -5.19
N LEU A 271 3.70 3.73 -4.00
CA LEU A 271 3.00 4.58 -3.03
C LEU A 271 2.82 6.00 -3.58
N GLY A 272 3.88 6.57 -4.16
CA GLY A 272 3.83 7.88 -4.80
C GLY A 272 2.79 7.93 -5.92
N GLY A 273 2.73 6.89 -6.76
CA GLY A 273 1.72 6.73 -7.80
C GLY A 273 0.31 6.65 -7.24
N MET A 274 0.08 5.85 -6.19
CA MET A 274 -1.22 5.74 -5.53
C MET A 274 -1.68 7.07 -4.93
N TYR A 275 -0.82 7.75 -4.18
CA TYR A 275 -1.14 9.07 -3.62
C TYR A 275 -1.38 10.11 -4.71
N ALA A 276 -0.61 10.08 -5.80
CA ALA A 276 -0.82 10.96 -6.95
C ALA A 276 -2.18 10.71 -7.63
N VAL A 277 -2.59 9.45 -7.80
CA VAL A 277 -3.90 9.09 -8.37
C VAL A 277 -5.03 9.56 -7.46
N VAL A 278 -4.90 9.37 -6.15
CA VAL A 278 -5.95 9.74 -5.18
C VAL A 278 -6.08 11.26 -5.07
N ALA A 279 -4.96 11.98 -4.94
CA ALA A 279 -4.95 13.43 -4.89
C ALA A 279 -5.43 14.05 -6.22
N GLY A 280 -4.95 13.51 -7.35
CA GLY A 280 -5.37 13.95 -8.69
C GLY A 280 -6.85 13.69 -8.96
N GLY A 281 -7.34 12.51 -8.57
CA GLY A 281 -8.76 12.15 -8.68
C GLY A 281 -9.66 13.05 -7.83
N GLY A 282 -9.27 13.33 -6.58
CA GLY A 282 -9.98 14.25 -5.69
C GLY A 282 -10.04 15.68 -6.25
N ALA A 283 -8.91 16.19 -6.75
CA ALA A 283 -8.85 17.51 -7.38
C ALA A 283 -9.77 17.62 -8.60
N MET A 284 -9.84 16.57 -9.44
CA MET A 284 -10.73 16.54 -10.60
C MET A 284 -12.21 16.55 -10.21
N ILE A 285 -12.60 15.82 -9.16
CA ILE A 285 -13.98 15.82 -8.65
C ILE A 285 -14.37 17.22 -8.14
N ILE A 286 -13.48 17.87 -7.38
CA ILE A 286 -13.69 19.24 -6.87
C ILE A 286 -13.81 20.23 -8.04
N GLN A 287 -12.94 20.13 -9.06
CA GLN A 287 -13.03 20.98 -10.24
C GLN A 287 -14.34 20.77 -11.01
N GLN A 288 -14.82 19.53 -11.13
CA GLN A 288 -16.11 19.25 -11.76
C GLN A 288 -17.27 19.84 -10.95
N ALA A 289 -17.28 19.64 -9.62
CA ALA A 289 -18.28 20.24 -8.75
C ALA A 289 -18.27 21.77 -8.82
N ALA A 290 -17.09 22.39 -8.84
CA ALA A 290 -16.93 23.83 -8.99
C ALA A 290 -17.47 24.36 -10.33
N ARG A 291 -17.23 23.64 -11.43
CA ARG A 291 -17.82 23.97 -12.75
C ARG A 291 -19.33 23.89 -12.74
N HIS A 292 -19.90 22.85 -12.11
CA HIS A 292 -21.35 22.71 -11.99
C HIS A 292 -21.97 23.84 -11.15
N ALA A 293 -21.37 24.17 -9.99
CA ALA A 293 -21.82 25.26 -9.14
C ALA A 293 -21.75 26.63 -9.85
N ALA A 294 -20.65 26.91 -10.57
CA ALA A 294 -20.50 28.14 -11.34
C ALA A 294 -21.56 28.26 -12.45
N LEU A 295 -21.90 27.16 -13.13
CA LEU A 295 -22.97 27.15 -14.12
C LEU A 295 -24.34 27.40 -13.50
N GLU A 296 -24.63 26.81 -12.34
CA GLU A 296 -25.90 27.04 -11.63
C GLU A 296 -26.05 28.48 -11.17
N MET A 297 -25.00 29.09 -10.61
CA MET A 297 -25.00 30.52 -10.25
C MET A 297 -25.24 31.39 -11.48
N SER A 298 -24.53 31.15 -12.60
CA SER A 298 -24.72 31.93 -13.83
C SER A 298 -26.15 31.84 -14.40
N LYS A 299 -26.80 30.68 -14.26
CA LYS A 299 -28.21 30.50 -14.64
C LYS A 299 -29.15 31.28 -13.71
N GLN A 300 -28.89 31.28 -12.41
CA GLN A 300 -29.67 32.06 -11.45
C GLN A 300 -29.54 33.56 -11.72
N ASP A 301 -28.34 34.06 -11.99
CA ASP A 301 -28.12 35.47 -12.31
C ASP A 301 -28.82 35.89 -13.61
N ALA A 302 -28.78 35.03 -14.65
CA ALA A 302 -29.50 35.28 -15.90
C ALA A 302 -31.03 35.32 -15.69
N LEU A 303 -31.57 34.48 -14.80
CA LEU A 303 -32.99 34.50 -14.45
C LEU A 303 -33.38 35.75 -13.65
N GLN A 304 -32.55 36.17 -12.69
CA GLN A 304 -32.77 37.40 -11.92
C GLN A 304 -32.77 38.63 -12.83
N GLN A 305 -31.82 38.74 -13.76
CA GLN A 305 -31.80 39.84 -14.74
C GLN A 305 -33.06 39.89 -15.61
N ILE A 306 -33.59 38.74 -16.04
CA ILE A 306 -34.84 38.68 -16.80
C ILE A 306 -36.04 39.15 -15.94
N GLU A 307 -36.02 38.82 -14.64
CA GLU A 307 -37.07 39.24 -13.71
C GLU A 307 -37.03 40.74 -13.40
N ASP A 308 -35.83 41.32 -13.22
CA ASP A 308 -35.63 42.75 -12.99
C ASP A 308 -35.95 43.61 -14.22
N ASP A 309 -35.80 43.07 -15.44
CA ASP A 309 -36.12 43.77 -16.69
C ASP A 309 -37.64 43.77 -17.02
N LYS A 310 -38.43 42.88 -16.42
CA LYS A 310 -39.90 42.84 -16.57
C LYS A 310 -40.62 44.12 -16.14
N PRO A 311 -40.37 44.74 -14.97
CA PRO A 311 -41.04 45.98 -14.56
C PRO A 311 -40.67 47.17 -15.45
N ALA A 312 -39.42 47.26 -15.92
CA ALA A 312 -38.98 48.31 -16.83
C ALA A 312 -39.70 48.25 -18.19
N LYS A 313 -39.88 47.04 -18.74
CA LYS A 313 -40.64 46.83 -19.98
C LYS A 313 -42.14 47.09 -19.82
N LYS A 314 -42.75 46.72 -18.68
CA LYS A 314 -44.17 47.05 -18.41
C LYS A 314 -44.42 48.55 -18.39
N GLN A 315 -43.52 49.34 -17.79
CA GLN A 315 -43.65 50.81 -17.78
C GLN A 315 -43.38 51.43 -19.16
N ALA A 316 -42.49 50.86 -19.97
CA ALA A 316 -42.23 51.33 -21.34
C ALA A 316 -43.41 51.05 -22.29
N VAL A 317 -44.10 49.91 -22.15
CA VAL A 317 -45.29 49.58 -22.96
C VAL A 317 -46.49 50.46 -22.57
N GLN A 318 -46.67 50.77 -21.29
CA GLN A 318 -47.78 51.61 -20.83
C GLN A 318 -47.66 53.09 -21.24
N ARG A 319 -46.47 53.56 -21.62
CA ARG A 319 -46.25 54.90 -22.17
C ARG A 319 -46.39 55.01 -23.69
N ARG A 320 -46.65 53.91 -24.41
CA ARG A 320 -46.73 53.89 -25.89
C ARG A 320 -48.14 53.79 -26.49
N CYS A 321 -49.18 53.74 -25.66
CA CYS A 321 -50.56 53.86 -26.14
C CYS A 321 -51.08 55.28 -25.84
N PRO A 322 -51.04 56.22 -26.79
CA PRO A 322 -51.88 57.41 -26.72
C PRO A 322 -53.34 56.99 -26.92
N VAL A 323 -54.20 57.46 -26.03
CA VAL A 323 -55.66 57.53 -26.23
C VAL A 323 -55.94 58.72 -27.15
#